data_AF-R7W247-F1
#
_entry.id   AF-R7W247-F1
#
_cell.length_a   1.000
_cell.length_b   1.000
_cell.length_c   1.000
_cell.angle_alpha   90.00
_cell.angle_beta   90.00
_cell.angle_gamma   90.00
#
_symmetry.space_group_name_H-M   'P 1'
#
loop_
_entity.id
_entity.type
_entity.pdbx_description
1 polymer ?
#
loop_
_entity_poly.entity_id
_entity_poly.type
_entity_poly.pdbx_seq_one_letter_code
_entity_poly.pdbx_strand_id
1 'polypeptide(L)'
;MGRLNMKRRCASRFAIGRSERPTGRSSEQTSCPSGCCKVALQVLRRIPGSTILIMDQLYRRISRSIVKIAIGHSFYHGFVSDIMPRLTVMASAASFPTPLKNYDVLLSFPDGKEFFYPAESAIQIIQITDGIAVIECHGEEIDTDLVEALQVCGEQVSISEEVYTYNAYAEGIESAITKGYVMSIQESSFFHSCSAGLTLHLGALVINKGGQLVGLCTGFDRHLIAREMSALA
;
A
#
# COMPACT_ATOMS: atom_id res chain seq x y z
N MET A 1 -43.10 15.03 17.04
CA MET A 1 -42.31 15.57 18.18
C MET A 1 -41.39 14.44 18.65
N GLY A 2 -40.07 14.52 18.76
CA GLY A 2 -39.07 15.54 18.49
C GLY A 2 -37.70 14.84 18.41
N ARG A 3 -36.80 15.42 17.61
CA ARG A 3 -35.39 15.04 17.45
C ARG A 3 -34.57 15.35 18.71
N LEU A 4 -33.49 14.60 18.96
CA LEU A 4 -32.20 15.07 19.52
C LEU A 4 -31.20 13.89 19.52
N ASN A 5 -30.30 13.77 18.53
CA ASN A 5 -28.94 14.35 18.49
C ASN A 5 -28.13 14.19 19.79
N MET A 6 -27.13 13.30 19.78
CA MET A 6 -25.94 13.44 20.63
C MET A 6 -24.68 12.98 19.88
N LYS A 7 -24.07 13.94 19.17
CA LYS A 7 -22.63 13.97 18.86
C LYS A 7 -21.89 14.46 20.12
N ARG A 8 -20.61 14.05 20.23
CA ARG A 8 -19.48 14.53 21.07
C ARG A 8 -19.07 13.49 22.11
N ARG A 9 -17.81 13.27 22.48
CA ARG A 9 -16.47 13.79 22.11
C ARG A 9 -15.50 12.87 22.87
N CYS A 10 -14.42 12.41 22.25
CA CYS A 10 -13.20 12.09 23.00
C CYS A 10 -12.03 12.87 22.40
N ALA A 11 -11.72 13.97 23.08
CA ALA A 11 -10.53 14.78 22.92
C ALA A 11 -9.85 14.86 24.29
N SER A 12 -8.66 14.30 24.42
CA SER A 12 -7.76 14.48 25.57
C SER A 12 -6.34 14.52 25.01
N ARG A 13 -5.78 15.73 24.83
CA ARG A 13 -4.87 16.41 25.77
C ARG A 13 -3.50 15.72 25.87
N PHE A 14 -2.51 16.25 25.16
CA PHE A 14 -1.15 16.34 25.70
C PHE A 14 -0.63 17.77 25.55
N ALA A 15 -0.05 18.24 26.64
CA ALA A 15 0.13 19.63 27.00
C ALA A 15 1.38 20.26 26.38
N ILE A 16 1.25 21.55 26.08
CA ILE A 16 2.32 22.46 25.68
C ILE A 16 3.03 22.92 26.96
N GLY A 17 4.32 22.57 27.10
CA GLY A 17 5.22 23.18 28.09
C GLY A 17 5.98 24.34 27.46
N ARG A 18 5.68 25.58 27.88
CA ARG A 18 6.50 26.76 27.62
C ARG A 18 7.70 26.77 28.57
N SER A 19 8.90 27.04 28.07
CA SER A 19 10.01 27.57 28.86
C SER A 19 10.77 28.61 28.03
N GLU A 20 11.22 29.65 28.72
CA GLU A 20 11.54 30.99 28.24
C GLU A 20 12.92 31.10 27.56
N ARG A 21 13.07 32.11 26.70
CA ARG A 21 14.36 32.54 26.14
C ARG A 21 15.25 33.16 27.23
N PRO A 22 16.57 33.18 27.01
CA PRO A 22 17.18 34.50 26.84
C PRO A 22 18.14 34.60 25.64
N THR A 23 18.34 35.86 25.27
CA THR A 23 19.10 36.44 24.17
C THR A 23 20.62 36.19 24.22
N GLY A 24 21.23 35.95 23.06
CA GLY A 24 22.68 36.05 22.86
C GLY A 24 23.07 35.91 21.39
N ARG A 25 23.52 37.01 20.78
CA ARG A 25 24.14 37.04 19.44
C ARG A 25 25.56 36.47 19.54
N SER A 26 25.92 35.54 18.65
CA SER A 26 27.22 35.57 17.98
C SER A 26 27.15 34.81 16.66
N SER A 27 27.57 35.51 15.62
CA SER A 27 27.75 35.09 14.24
C SER A 27 28.82 34.01 14.11
N GLU A 28 28.46 32.87 13.54
CA GLU A 28 29.38 32.08 12.71
C GLU A 28 28.61 31.62 11.47
N GLN A 29 28.87 32.35 10.38
CA GLN A 29 28.56 31.93 9.02
C GLN A 29 29.50 30.78 8.67
N THR A 30 28.96 29.57 8.57
CA THR A 30 29.53 28.53 7.72
C THR A 30 28.56 28.27 6.59
N SER A 31 28.85 28.92 5.47
CA SER A 31 28.25 28.68 4.17
C SER A 31 28.47 27.24 3.75
N CYS A 32 27.38 26.51 3.50
CA CYS A 32 27.38 25.32 2.66
C CYS A 32 26.43 25.54 1.46
N PRO A 33 26.77 24.98 0.29
CA PRO A 33 26.60 25.65 -0.98
C PRO A 33 25.16 25.55 -1.50
N SER A 34 24.73 26.60 -2.19
CA SER A 34 23.47 26.74 -2.92
C SER A 34 23.31 25.79 -4.12
N GLY A 35 23.81 24.56 -4.02
CA GLY A 35 23.79 23.52 -5.06
C GLY A 35 22.99 22.26 -4.70
N CYS A 36 22.83 21.89 -3.43
CA CYS A 36 22.17 20.62 -3.08
C CYS A 36 20.63 20.65 -3.11
N CYS A 37 19.99 21.81 -2.91
CA CYS A 37 18.53 21.93 -2.94
C CYS A 37 17.93 22.02 -4.36
N LYS A 38 18.74 22.02 -5.43
CA LYS A 38 18.25 22.03 -6.82
C LYS A 38 18.13 20.65 -7.45
N VAL A 39 18.70 19.62 -6.85
CA VAL A 39 18.70 18.27 -7.44
C VAL A 39 17.36 17.54 -7.21
N ALA A 40 16.66 17.81 -6.10
CA ALA A 40 15.35 17.21 -5.83
C ALA A 40 14.20 17.76 -6.69
N LEU A 41 14.37 18.94 -7.31
CA LEU A 41 13.35 19.58 -8.17
C LEU A 41 13.69 19.52 -9.68
N GLN A 42 14.85 18.99 -10.06
CA GLN A 42 15.24 18.85 -11.47
C GLN A 42 14.91 17.48 -12.09
N VAL A 43 14.60 16.45 -11.29
CA VAL A 43 14.23 15.13 -11.83
C VAL A 43 12.80 15.12 -12.42
N LEU A 44 11.97 16.12 -12.12
CA LEU A 44 10.64 16.28 -12.72
C LEU A 44 10.63 17.05 -14.06
N ARG A 45 11.78 17.55 -14.56
CA ARG A 45 11.80 18.46 -15.74
C ARG A 45 11.96 17.79 -17.11
N ARG A 46 11.89 16.47 -17.21
CA ARG A 46 11.91 15.76 -18.51
C ARG A 46 10.95 14.58 -18.57
N ILE A 47 9.83 14.66 -17.86
CA ILE A 47 8.73 13.72 -18.09
C ILE A 47 7.82 14.36 -19.16
N PRO A 48 7.71 13.79 -20.37
CA PRO A 48 6.75 14.25 -21.36
C PRO A 48 5.35 14.34 -20.72
N GLY A 49 4.57 15.37 -21.04
CA GLY A 49 3.25 15.57 -20.45
C GLY A 49 2.31 14.35 -20.59
N SER A 50 2.51 13.54 -21.64
CA SER A 50 1.82 12.26 -21.83
C SER A 50 2.17 11.21 -20.79
N THR A 51 3.42 11.14 -20.33
CA THR A 51 3.85 10.19 -19.29
C THR A 51 3.29 10.56 -17.92
N ILE A 52 3.10 11.85 -17.61
CA ILE A 52 2.44 12.29 -16.37
C ILE A 52 0.97 11.84 -16.34
N LEU A 53 0.26 11.98 -17.46
CA LEU A 53 -1.15 11.56 -17.57
C LEU A 53 -1.32 10.05 -17.43
N ILE A 54 -0.41 9.25 -17.99
CA ILE A 54 -0.44 7.79 -17.89
C ILE A 54 -0.20 7.35 -16.43
N MET A 55 0.76 7.97 -15.73
CA MET A 55 1.03 7.64 -14.33
C MET A 55 -0.13 8.01 -13.41
N ASP A 56 -0.79 9.14 -13.64
CA ASP A 56 -1.98 9.54 -12.86
C ASP A 56 -3.17 8.59 -13.09
N GLN A 57 -3.40 8.16 -14.34
CA GLN A 57 -4.43 7.16 -14.65
C GLN A 57 -4.13 5.81 -14.00
N LEU A 58 -2.88 5.34 -14.09
CA LEU A 58 -2.44 4.10 -13.47
C LEU A 58 -2.59 4.17 -11.94
N TYR A 59 -2.19 5.28 -11.33
CA TYR A 59 -2.35 5.54 -9.90
C TYR A 59 -3.82 5.46 -9.48
N ARG A 60 -4.70 6.20 -10.16
CA ARG A 60 -6.13 6.20 -9.83
C ARG A 60 -6.72 4.80 -9.93
N ARG A 61 -6.38 4.05 -10.98
CA ARG A 61 -6.86 2.68 -11.15
C ARG A 61 -6.38 1.77 -10.02
N ILE A 62 -5.08 1.75 -9.72
CA ILE A 62 -4.52 0.91 -8.64
C ILE A 62 -5.12 1.29 -7.29
N SER A 63 -5.28 2.59 -7.01
CA SER A 63 -5.81 3.07 -5.72
C SER A 63 -7.22 2.57 -5.41
N ARG A 64 -8.03 2.29 -6.44
CA ARG A 64 -9.38 1.71 -6.31
C ARG A 64 -9.37 0.22 -5.97
N SER A 65 -8.21 -0.43 -6.02
CA SER A 65 -8.03 -1.83 -5.61
C SER A 65 -7.41 -1.96 -4.23
N ILE A 66 -6.87 -0.89 -3.63
CA ILE A 66 -6.11 -0.97 -2.37
C ILE A 66 -7.06 -1.04 -1.18
N VAL A 67 -6.87 -2.05 -0.34
CA VAL A 67 -7.60 -2.21 0.92
C VAL A 67 -6.64 -1.94 2.06
N LYS A 68 -7.06 -1.07 3.00
CA LYS A 68 -6.34 -0.89 4.26
C LYS A 68 -6.72 -2.00 5.22
N ILE A 69 -5.73 -2.63 5.83
CA ILE A 69 -5.93 -3.75 6.75
C ILE A 69 -5.36 -3.34 8.10
N ALA A 70 -6.21 -3.16 9.11
CA ALA A 70 -5.76 -2.98 10.48
C ALA A 70 -5.86 -4.32 11.22
N ILE A 71 -4.77 -4.72 11.88
CA ILE A 71 -4.72 -5.91 12.74
C ILE A 71 -4.19 -5.46 14.10
N GLY A 72 -5.07 -5.45 15.11
CA GLY A 72 -4.75 -4.83 16.41
C GLY A 72 -4.41 -3.34 16.28
N HIS A 73 -3.15 -2.97 16.55
CA HIS A 73 -2.66 -1.58 16.47
C HIS A 73 -1.78 -1.31 15.24
N SER A 74 -1.64 -2.28 14.34
CA SER A 74 -0.80 -2.19 13.16
C SER A 74 -1.63 -2.02 11.89
N PHE A 75 -1.08 -1.28 10.92
CA PHE A 75 -1.72 -1.03 9.63
C PHE A 75 -0.89 -1.63 8.50
N TYR A 76 -1.60 -2.29 7.59
CA TYR A 76 -1.06 -2.97 6.42
C TYR A 76 -1.91 -2.66 5.20
N HIS A 77 -1.45 -3.11 4.05
CA HIS A 77 -2.16 -2.96 2.79
C HIS A 77 -2.34 -4.31 2.13
N GLY A 78 -3.52 -4.50 1.55
CA GLY A 78 -3.82 -5.55 0.60
C GLY A 78 -4.45 -4.95 -0.64
N PHE A 79 -4.90 -5.83 -1.52
CA PHE A 79 -5.61 -5.45 -2.73
C PHE A 79 -6.79 -6.38 -2.98
N VAL A 80 -7.84 -5.85 -3.60
CA VAL A 80 -8.98 -6.65 -4.08
C VAL A 80 -8.50 -7.49 -5.26
N SER A 81 -8.49 -8.82 -5.09
CA SER A 81 -8.20 -9.75 -6.20
C SER A 81 -9.46 -10.02 -7.01
N ASP A 82 -10.60 -10.17 -6.32
CA ASP A 82 -11.88 -10.54 -6.91
C ASP A 82 -13.03 -9.86 -6.18
N ILE A 83 -14.09 -9.53 -6.92
CA ILE A 83 -15.34 -8.99 -6.39
C ILE A 83 -16.46 -10.04 -6.45
N MET A 84 -16.46 -10.88 -7.50
CA MET A 84 -17.47 -11.89 -7.77
C MET A 84 -16.81 -13.25 -8.03
N PRO A 85 -17.34 -14.37 -7.51
CA PRO A 85 -18.59 -14.48 -6.73
C PRO A 85 -18.43 -14.09 -5.25
N ARG A 86 -17.20 -13.91 -4.78
CA ARG A 86 -16.87 -13.50 -3.42
C ARG A 86 -15.89 -12.34 -3.46
N LEU A 87 -16.04 -11.42 -2.52
CA LEU A 87 -15.11 -10.32 -2.35
C LEU A 87 -13.85 -10.87 -1.66
N THR A 88 -12.75 -10.92 -2.42
CA THR A 88 -11.48 -11.50 -1.97
C THR A 88 -10.42 -10.42 -1.92
N VAL A 89 -9.73 -10.33 -0.78
CA VAL A 89 -8.59 -9.45 -0.57
C VAL A 89 -7.33 -10.29 -0.41
N MET A 90 -6.27 -9.92 -1.10
CA MET A 90 -4.96 -10.53 -0.95
C MET A 90 -3.97 -9.56 -0.32
N ALA A 91 -3.11 -10.06 0.56
CA ALA A 91 -2.06 -9.27 1.22
C ALA A 91 -0.80 -10.10 1.45
N SER A 92 0.31 -9.44 1.75
CA SER A 92 1.53 -10.15 2.17
C SER A 92 1.37 -10.64 3.60
N ALA A 93 1.40 -11.96 3.80
CA ALA A 93 1.32 -12.58 5.12
C ALA A 93 2.55 -12.25 6.00
N ALA A 94 3.69 -11.88 5.39
CA ALA A 94 4.87 -11.41 6.11
C ALA A 94 4.60 -10.15 6.97
N SER A 95 3.51 -9.44 6.66
CA SER A 95 3.09 -8.27 7.42
C SER A 95 2.28 -8.66 8.67
N PHE A 96 1.70 -9.85 8.72
CA PHE A 96 0.68 -10.19 9.73
C PHE A 96 1.33 -10.64 11.04
N PRO A 97 0.76 -10.26 12.20
CA PRO A 97 1.26 -10.71 13.49
C PRO A 97 1.04 -12.22 13.68
N THR A 98 1.98 -12.88 14.36
CA THR A 98 1.87 -14.30 14.73
C THR A 98 1.86 -14.43 16.25
N PRO A 99 0.83 -15.06 16.87
CA PRO A 99 -0.33 -15.70 16.23
C PRO A 99 -1.46 -14.69 15.90
N LEU A 100 -2.12 -14.88 14.75
CA LEU A 100 -3.22 -14.02 14.27
C LEU A 100 -4.47 -14.06 15.18
N LYS A 101 -4.73 -15.20 15.83
CA LYS A 101 -5.93 -15.47 16.65
C LYS A 101 -6.18 -14.55 17.84
N ASN A 102 -5.24 -13.65 18.14
CA ASN A 102 -5.32 -12.71 19.26
C ASN A 102 -5.71 -11.29 18.82
N TYR A 103 -5.98 -11.08 17.53
CA TYR A 103 -6.13 -9.75 16.96
C TYR A 103 -7.41 -9.65 16.15
N ASP A 104 -8.18 -8.59 16.41
CA ASP A 104 -9.28 -8.19 15.54
C ASP A 104 -8.72 -7.65 14.23
N VAL A 105 -9.49 -7.82 13.16
CA VAL A 105 -9.15 -7.38 11.80
C VAL A 105 -10.21 -6.41 11.30
N LEU A 106 -9.76 -5.26 10.81
CA LEU A 106 -10.59 -4.27 10.14
C LEU A 106 -10.08 -4.07 8.71
N LEU A 107 -10.97 -4.22 7.74
CA LEU A 107 -10.69 -3.92 6.33
C LEU A 107 -11.42 -2.64 5.95
N SER A 108 -10.71 -1.62 5.49
CA SER A 108 -11.31 -0.37 4.98
C SER A 108 -11.09 -0.27 3.47
N PHE A 109 -12.20 -0.25 2.73
CA PHE A 109 -12.24 -0.24 1.26
C PHE A 109 -12.21 1.18 0.68
N PRO A 110 -11.84 1.36 -0.60
CA PRO A 110 -11.81 2.66 -1.26
C PRO A 110 -13.16 3.40 -1.32
N ASP A 111 -14.28 2.69 -1.27
CA ASP A 111 -15.62 3.28 -1.20
C ASP A 111 -15.99 3.80 0.20
N GLY A 112 -15.11 3.61 1.18
CA GLY A 112 -15.31 4.01 2.57
C GLY A 112 -16.03 2.97 3.42
N LYS A 113 -16.38 1.80 2.87
CA LYS A 113 -16.95 0.70 3.67
C LYS A 113 -15.88 0.02 4.51
N GLU A 114 -16.31 -0.47 5.67
CA GLU A 114 -15.46 -1.14 6.62
C GLU A 114 -16.03 -2.50 7.01
N PHE A 115 -15.18 -3.52 7.01
CA PHE A 115 -15.54 -4.88 7.41
C PHE A 115 -14.73 -5.24 8.64
N PHE A 116 -15.43 -5.48 9.75
CA PHE A 116 -14.83 -5.80 11.03
C PHE A 116 -15.01 -7.28 11.37
N TYR A 117 -13.90 -7.96 11.66
CA TYR A 117 -13.86 -9.36 12.05
C TYR A 117 -13.18 -9.47 13.42
N PRO A 118 -13.92 -9.88 14.47
CA PRO A 118 -13.33 -10.22 15.75
C PRO A 118 -12.28 -11.33 15.60
N ALA A 119 -11.31 -11.40 16.50
CA ALA A 119 -10.19 -12.35 16.43
C ALA A 119 -10.59 -13.82 16.19
N GLU A 120 -11.70 -14.28 16.78
CA GLU A 120 -12.23 -15.64 16.61
C GLU A 120 -12.81 -15.92 15.20
N SER A 121 -13.29 -14.88 14.53
CA SER A 121 -13.80 -14.94 13.15
C SER A 121 -12.70 -14.67 12.13
N ALA A 122 -11.71 -13.84 12.47
CA ALA A 122 -10.58 -13.51 11.59
C ALA A 122 -9.81 -14.75 11.12
N ILE A 123 -9.64 -15.75 12.00
CA ILE A 123 -8.96 -17.01 11.65
C ILE A 123 -9.75 -17.89 10.68
N GLN A 124 -11.06 -17.64 10.50
CA GLN A 124 -11.91 -18.42 9.62
C GLN A 124 -11.92 -17.86 8.19
N ILE A 125 -11.73 -16.53 8.08
CA ILE A 125 -11.75 -15.82 6.81
C ILE A 125 -10.37 -15.62 6.19
N ILE A 126 -9.29 -15.75 6.99
CA ILE A 126 -7.92 -15.55 6.53
C ILE A 126 -7.24 -16.92 6.34
N GLN A 127 -6.88 -17.22 5.10
CA GLN A 127 -6.05 -18.37 4.74
C GLN A 127 -4.65 -17.88 4.35
N ILE A 128 -3.61 -18.48 4.93
CA ILE A 128 -2.22 -18.13 4.62
C ILE A 128 -1.56 -19.29 3.88
N THR A 129 -1.16 -19.04 2.64
CA THR A 129 -0.46 -20.00 1.77
C THR A 129 0.68 -19.28 1.06
N ASP A 130 1.88 -19.87 1.10
CA ASP A 130 3.07 -19.37 0.38
C ASP A 130 3.41 -17.88 0.62
N GLY A 131 3.17 -17.39 1.84
CA GLY A 131 3.46 -16.00 2.22
C GLY A 131 2.42 -14.99 1.75
N ILE A 132 1.29 -15.45 1.19
CA ILE A 132 0.11 -14.65 0.86
C ILE A 132 -0.98 -14.93 1.89
N ALA A 133 -1.64 -13.87 2.35
CA ALA A 133 -2.88 -13.95 3.10
C ALA A 133 -4.04 -13.69 2.12
N VAL A 134 -4.93 -14.67 1.98
CA VAL A 134 -6.19 -14.57 1.24
C VAL A 134 -7.30 -14.36 2.27
N ILE A 135 -8.07 -13.29 2.09
CA ILE A 135 -9.11 -12.86 3.03
C ILE A 135 -10.45 -12.87 2.30
N GLU A 136 -11.30 -13.83 2.66
CA GLU A 136 -12.67 -13.88 2.14
C GLU A 136 -13.56 -12.92 2.95
N CYS A 137 -14.07 -11.88 2.29
CA CYS A 137 -14.93 -10.91 2.95
C CYS A 137 -16.38 -11.40 2.94
N HIS A 138 -17.05 -11.30 4.08
CA HIS A 138 -18.46 -11.62 4.25
C HIS A 138 -19.18 -10.39 4.82
N GLY A 139 -20.18 -9.87 4.12
CA GLY A 139 -20.91 -8.70 4.59
C GLY A 139 -21.59 -7.91 3.49
N GLU A 140 -21.62 -6.60 3.66
CA GLU A 140 -22.26 -5.66 2.74
C GLU A 140 -21.63 -5.71 1.34
N GLU A 141 -22.43 -5.41 0.32
CA GLU A 141 -21.91 -5.22 -1.03
C GLU A 141 -21.01 -3.97 -1.07
N ILE A 142 -19.94 -3.98 -1.87
CA ILE A 142 -19.09 -2.81 -2.13
C ILE A 142 -19.56 -2.04 -3.36
N ASP A 143 -19.24 -0.75 -3.45
CA ASP A 143 -19.51 0.04 -4.64
C ASP A 143 -18.48 -0.27 -5.74
N THR A 144 -18.88 -1.00 -6.78
CA THR A 144 -18.01 -1.40 -7.90
C THR A 144 -17.62 -0.23 -8.82
N ASP A 145 -18.28 0.92 -8.73
CA ASP A 145 -17.87 2.14 -9.43
C ASP A 145 -16.69 2.83 -8.71
N LEU A 146 -16.44 2.47 -7.45
CA LEU A 146 -15.36 3.01 -6.62
C LEU A 146 -14.28 1.98 -6.31
N VAL A 147 -14.62 0.69 -6.25
CA VAL A 147 -13.71 -0.42 -5.98
C VAL A 147 -13.51 -1.27 -7.23
N GLU A 148 -12.27 -1.60 -7.56
CA GLU A 148 -11.91 -2.41 -8.74
C GLU A 148 -11.04 -3.59 -8.34
N ALA A 149 -11.32 -4.78 -8.87
CA ALA A 149 -10.44 -5.93 -8.75
C ALA A 149 -9.17 -5.71 -9.58
N LEU A 150 -8.01 -5.94 -8.97
CA LEU A 150 -6.73 -5.80 -9.66
C LEU A 150 -6.47 -7.03 -10.52
N GLN A 151 -6.36 -6.83 -11.83
CA GLN A 151 -6.10 -7.93 -12.76
C GLN A 151 -4.71 -8.53 -12.53
N VAL A 152 -4.65 -9.83 -12.29
CA VAL A 152 -3.40 -10.60 -12.24
C VAL A 152 -2.88 -10.85 -13.66
N CYS A 153 -1.59 -10.62 -13.88
CA CYS A 153 -0.92 -10.94 -15.13
C CYS A 153 -0.73 -12.47 -15.24
N GLY A 154 -1.29 -13.07 -16.29
CA GLY A 154 -1.09 -14.50 -16.58
C GLY A 154 0.22 -14.82 -17.32
N GLU A 155 0.88 -13.79 -17.86
CA GLU A 155 2.14 -13.94 -18.59
C GLU A 155 3.33 -14.05 -17.63
N GLN A 156 4.38 -14.74 -18.08
CA GLN A 156 5.63 -14.81 -17.34
C GLN A 156 6.35 -13.46 -17.40
N VAL A 157 6.71 -12.94 -16.24
CA VAL A 157 7.53 -11.72 -16.15
C VAL A 157 8.88 -11.94 -16.84
N SER A 158 9.41 -10.93 -17.52
CA SER A 158 10.67 -11.02 -18.27
C SER A 158 11.79 -10.19 -17.64
N ILE A 159 13.05 -10.64 -17.75
CA ILE A 159 14.21 -9.83 -17.33
C ILE A 159 14.23 -8.54 -18.17
N SER A 160 14.53 -7.41 -17.53
CA SER A 160 14.46 -6.05 -18.08
C SER A 160 13.06 -5.56 -18.43
N GLU A 161 12.01 -6.30 -18.07
CA GLU A 161 10.64 -5.80 -18.17
C GLU A 161 10.47 -4.56 -17.29
N GLU A 162 9.84 -3.53 -17.84
CA GLU A 162 9.53 -2.31 -17.12
C GLU A 162 8.33 -2.52 -16.20
N VAL A 163 8.54 -2.25 -14.92
CA VAL A 163 7.54 -2.46 -13.86
C VAL A 163 7.45 -1.23 -12.96
N TYR A 164 6.36 -1.18 -12.21
CA TYR A 164 5.99 -0.08 -11.34
C TYR A 164 5.63 -0.62 -9.97
N THR A 165 6.19 -0.03 -8.92
CA THR A 165 5.80 -0.39 -7.55
C THR A 165 4.87 0.67 -6.99
N TYR A 166 3.69 0.25 -6.54
CA TYR A 166 2.76 1.08 -5.80
C TYR A 166 3.00 0.88 -4.30
N ASN A 167 3.55 1.92 -3.65
CA ASN A 167 3.71 1.96 -2.21
C ASN A 167 2.55 2.75 -1.60
N ALA A 168 1.65 2.03 -0.93
CA ALA A 168 0.68 2.63 -0.03
C ALA A 168 1.39 2.96 1.29
N TYR A 169 1.65 4.23 1.56
CA TYR A 169 2.24 4.64 2.83
C TYR A 169 1.18 4.80 3.93
N ALA A 170 1.64 4.84 5.18
CA ALA A 170 0.83 5.13 6.35
C ALA A 170 0.18 6.53 6.28
N GLU A 171 -0.81 6.78 7.14
CA GLU A 171 -1.53 8.05 7.20
C GLU A 171 -0.59 9.26 7.24
N GLY A 172 -0.81 10.21 6.33
CA GLY A 172 -0.03 11.45 6.24
C GLY A 172 1.16 11.39 5.27
N ILE A 173 1.44 10.25 4.63
CA ILE A 173 2.42 10.13 3.56
C ILE A 173 1.69 9.79 2.25
N GLU A 174 1.94 10.56 1.20
CA GLU A 174 1.34 10.32 -0.12
C GLU A 174 1.84 8.99 -0.70
N SER A 175 0.91 8.15 -1.16
CA SER A 175 1.25 6.93 -1.88
C SER A 175 2.04 7.27 -3.14
N ALA A 176 3.04 6.47 -3.47
CA ALA A 176 3.92 6.76 -4.61
C ALA A 176 4.00 5.57 -5.55
N ILE A 177 4.02 5.88 -6.86
CA ILE A 177 4.39 4.92 -7.90
C ILE A 177 5.84 5.14 -8.28
N THR A 178 6.64 4.08 -8.19
CA THR A 178 8.05 4.09 -8.57
C THR A 178 8.29 3.18 -9.75
N LYS A 179 8.85 3.74 -10.81
CA LYS A 179 9.28 2.97 -11.99
C LYS A 179 10.59 2.24 -11.72
N GLY A 180 10.72 1.04 -12.26
CA GLY A 180 11.96 0.27 -12.32
C GLY A 180 11.90 -0.81 -13.38
N TYR A 181 12.81 -1.77 -13.27
CA TYR A 181 12.91 -2.90 -14.19
C TYR A 181 13.16 -4.19 -13.41
N VAL A 182 12.67 -5.30 -13.95
CA VAL A 182 12.97 -6.64 -13.45
C VAL A 182 14.45 -6.95 -13.68
N MET A 183 15.16 -7.26 -12.61
CA MET A 183 16.62 -7.44 -12.59
C MET A 183 17.00 -8.91 -12.73
N SER A 184 16.27 -9.80 -12.07
CA SER A 184 16.49 -11.24 -12.10
C SER A 184 15.20 -11.98 -11.76
N ILE A 185 15.11 -13.22 -12.22
CA ILE A 185 13.97 -14.12 -12.01
C ILE A 185 14.50 -15.40 -11.38
N GLN A 186 13.82 -15.86 -10.35
CA GLN A 186 13.95 -17.17 -9.73
C GLN A 186 12.64 -17.94 -9.95
N GLU A 187 12.55 -19.17 -9.43
CA GLU A 187 11.42 -20.07 -9.67
C GLU A 187 10.05 -19.42 -9.37
N SER A 188 9.83 -18.97 -8.14
CA SER A 188 8.57 -18.34 -7.68
C SER A 188 8.69 -16.86 -7.33
N SER A 189 9.85 -16.25 -7.61
CA SER A 189 10.12 -14.88 -7.22
C SER A 189 10.98 -14.12 -8.22
N PHE A 190 10.97 -12.80 -8.15
CA PHE A 190 11.83 -11.94 -8.95
C PHE A 190 12.31 -10.74 -8.15
N PHE A 191 13.32 -10.05 -8.69
CA PHE A 191 13.90 -8.84 -8.15
C PHE A 191 13.62 -7.70 -9.12
N HIS A 192 13.36 -6.50 -8.61
CA HIS A 192 13.20 -5.31 -9.45
C HIS A 192 13.93 -4.10 -8.87
N SER A 193 14.26 -3.15 -9.72
CA SER A 193 15.01 -1.93 -9.38
C SER A 193 14.14 -0.74 -8.98
N CYS A 194 12.86 -0.96 -8.68
CA CYS A 194 11.94 0.09 -8.23
C CYS A 194 12.34 0.58 -6.83
N SER A 195 13.36 1.43 -6.74
CA SER A 195 13.82 2.06 -5.51
C SER A 195 13.20 3.43 -5.36
N ALA A 196 12.14 3.54 -4.55
CA ALA A 196 11.87 4.78 -3.84
C ALA A 196 12.63 4.67 -2.53
N GLY A 197 13.61 5.55 -2.31
CA GLY A 197 14.46 5.65 -1.11
C GLY A 197 14.17 4.62 -0.01
N LEU A 198 14.94 3.53 0.00
CA LEU A 198 15.20 2.61 1.12
C LEU A 198 14.04 1.84 1.80
N THR A 199 12.76 2.04 1.48
CA THR A 199 11.69 1.24 2.10
C THR A 199 10.61 0.84 1.11
N LEU A 200 10.85 -0.23 0.36
CA LEU A 200 9.76 -1.01 -0.22
C LEU A 200 9.00 -1.66 0.94
N HIS A 201 7.71 -1.34 1.08
CA HIS A 201 6.89 -1.89 2.14
C HIS A 201 6.49 -3.32 1.80
N LEU A 202 6.46 -4.19 2.82
CA LEU A 202 5.82 -5.50 2.70
C LEU A 202 4.37 -5.30 2.25
N GLY A 203 3.94 -6.07 1.26
CA GLY A 203 2.63 -5.94 0.62
C GLY A 203 2.56 -4.91 -0.52
N ALA A 204 3.66 -4.22 -0.86
CA ALA A 204 3.66 -3.34 -2.02
C ALA A 204 3.41 -4.11 -3.33
N LEU A 205 2.62 -3.53 -4.21
CA LEU A 205 2.22 -4.15 -5.47
C LEU A 205 3.24 -3.84 -6.55
N VAL A 206 3.59 -4.84 -7.37
CA VAL A 206 4.41 -4.68 -8.58
C VAL A 206 3.54 -4.86 -9.81
N ILE A 207 3.48 -3.83 -10.65
CA ILE A 207 2.52 -3.65 -11.74
C ILE A 207 3.26 -3.48 -13.07
N ASN A 208 2.79 -4.09 -14.15
CA ASN A 208 3.34 -3.87 -15.49
C ASN A 208 2.79 -2.58 -16.15
N LYS A 209 3.25 -2.26 -17.37
CA LYS A 209 2.75 -1.12 -18.15
C LYS A 209 1.24 -1.16 -18.44
N GLY A 210 0.63 -2.34 -18.47
CA GLY A 210 -0.81 -2.54 -18.70
C GLY A 210 -1.66 -2.32 -17.46
N GLY A 211 -1.05 -2.07 -16.30
CA GLY A 211 -1.78 -1.94 -15.04
C GLY A 211 -2.17 -3.29 -14.41
N GLN A 212 -1.50 -4.39 -14.80
CA GLN A 212 -1.74 -5.72 -14.24
C GLN A 212 -0.71 -6.05 -13.16
N LEU A 213 -1.13 -6.77 -12.14
CA LEU A 213 -0.26 -7.28 -11.08
C LEU A 213 0.68 -8.35 -11.64
N VAL A 214 1.99 -8.10 -11.54
CA VAL A 214 3.04 -9.07 -11.88
C VAL A 214 3.77 -9.60 -10.65
N GLY A 215 3.65 -8.91 -9.51
CA GLY A 215 4.15 -9.45 -8.25
C GLY A 215 3.74 -8.70 -7.00
N LEU A 216 4.08 -9.29 -5.87
CA LEU A 216 3.86 -8.73 -4.54
C LEU A 216 5.18 -8.72 -3.75
N CYS A 217 5.52 -7.57 -3.17
CA CYS A 217 6.70 -7.46 -2.32
C CYS A 217 6.46 -8.19 -0.99
N THR A 218 7.16 -9.30 -0.74
CA THR A 218 7.04 -10.09 0.50
C THR A 218 8.30 -10.07 1.36
N GLY A 219 9.36 -9.42 0.89
CA GLY A 219 10.60 -9.14 1.61
C GLY A 219 11.37 -8.00 0.95
N PHE A 220 12.50 -7.62 1.54
CA PHE A 220 13.41 -6.60 0.98
C PHE A 220 13.88 -6.96 -0.42
N ASP A 221 14.23 -8.23 -0.61
CA ASP A 221 14.91 -8.73 -1.81
C ASP A 221 14.12 -9.86 -2.49
N ARG A 222 12.91 -10.19 -2.03
CA ARG A 222 12.09 -11.26 -2.63
C ARG A 222 10.68 -10.76 -2.87
N HIS A 223 10.23 -10.94 -4.11
CA HIS A 223 8.89 -10.56 -4.53
C HIS A 223 8.25 -11.75 -5.23
N LEU A 224 7.07 -12.16 -4.77
CA LEU A 224 6.36 -13.30 -5.33
C LEU A 224 5.83 -12.97 -6.72
N ILE A 225 5.93 -13.91 -7.65
CA ILE A 225 5.35 -13.78 -8.99
C ILE A 225 3.83 -13.92 -8.88
N ALA A 226 3.08 -12.95 -9.42
CA ALA A 226 1.64 -12.90 -9.27
C ALA A 226 0.89 -14.07 -9.94
N ARG A 227 1.45 -14.65 -11.01
CA ARG A 227 0.86 -15.85 -11.64
C ARG A 227 0.73 -17.01 -10.65
N GLU A 228 1.69 -17.19 -9.75
CA GLU A 228 1.64 -18.22 -8.71
C GLU A 228 0.56 -17.90 -7.66
N MET A 229 0.13 -16.64 -7.54
CA MET A 229 -0.98 -16.21 -6.68
C MET A 229 -2.35 -16.47 -7.31
N SER A 230 -2.46 -16.48 -8.65
CA SER A 230 -3.74 -16.73 -9.33
C SER A 230 -4.28 -18.13 -9.11
N ALA A 231 -3.43 -19.09 -8.71
CA ALA A 231 -3.86 -20.43 -8.29
C ALA A 231 -4.44 -20.47 -6.86
N LEU A 232 -4.33 -19.38 -6.11
CA LEU A 232 -4.81 -19.24 -4.73
C LEU A 232 -6.15 -18.46 -4.63
N ALA A 233 -6.60 -17.87 -5.75
CA ALA A 233 -7.85 -17.09 -5.85
C ALA A 233 -9.06 -17.98 -6.17
#